data_AF-A0A317MNA6-F1
#
_entry.id   AF-A0A317MNA6-F1
#
_cell.length_a   1.000
_cell.length_b   1.000
_cell.length_c   1.000
_cell.angle_alpha   90.00
_cell.angle_beta   90.00
_cell.angle_gamma   90.00
#
_symmetry.space_group_name_H-M   'P 1'
#
loop_
_entity.id
_entity.type
_entity.pdbx_description
1 polymer ?
#
loop_
_entity_poly.entity_id
_entity_poly.type
_entity_poly.pdbx_seq_one_letter_code
_entity_poly.pdbx_strand_id
1 'polypeptide(L)'
;METGTIVIIVAAVVVVIGGAAIIAWLAVLPALYTRRLRARFGQEYEQALEAHGDRADAERDLAGRLSQRRDTELRSPTETERADYARSWAEVQQGFVDDPVGSIRGARGLTDTIMRDLGYPDGPVSEDGVHDDASFERRARDLSVDHPDAVARYRAARAAGHLAEADQTATENLREALIAYRGLVEALIGAETTRGAQVE
;
A
#
# COMPACT_ATOMS: atom_id res chain seq x y z
N MET A 1 11.34 38.13 -48.44
CA MET A 1 10.34 37.22 -47.83
C MET A 1 9.08 38.03 -47.67
N GLU A 2 8.02 37.69 -48.39
CA GLU A 2 6.75 38.40 -48.30
C GLU A 2 6.14 38.14 -46.92
N THR A 3 5.67 39.20 -46.26
CA THR A 3 5.09 39.15 -44.91
C THR A 3 4.01 38.07 -44.79
N GLY A 4 3.28 37.78 -45.87
CA GLY A 4 2.29 36.69 -45.94
C GLY A 4 2.86 35.30 -45.70
N THR A 5 4.06 34.99 -46.20
CA THR A 5 4.72 33.70 -45.96
C THR A 5 5.07 33.52 -44.49
N ILE A 6 5.55 34.59 -43.84
CA ILE A 6 5.90 34.58 -42.41
C ILE A 6 4.65 34.35 -41.55
N VAL A 7 3.54 35.03 -41.87
CA VAL A 7 2.27 34.88 -41.15
C VAL A 7 1.73 33.46 -41.26
N ILE A 8 1.78 32.85 -42.45
CA ILE A 8 1.32 31.46 -42.66
C ILE A 8 2.17 30.47 -41.85
N ILE A 9 3.50 30.64 -41.85
CA ILE A 9 4.41 29.77 -41.07
C ILE A 9 4.13 29.89 -39.58
N VAL A 10 3.97 31.11 -39.06
CA VAL A 10 3.67 31.34 -37.64
C VAL A 10 2.33 30.73 -37.25
N ALA A 11 1.29 30.91 -38.07
CA ALA A 11 -0.02 30.32 -37.82
C ALA A 11 0.02 28.78 -37.80
N ALA A 12 0.74 28.16 -38.75
CA ALA A 12 0.92 26.72 -38.79
C ALA A 12 1.66 26.19 -37.54
N VAL A 13 2.71 26.88 -37.09
CA VAL A 13 3.46 26.52 -35.87
C VAL A 13 2.57 26.60 -34.63
N VAL A 14 1.75 27.65 -34.50
CA VAL A 14 0.82 27.80 -33.35
C VAL A 14 -0.20 26.66 -33.33
N VAL A 15 -0.76 26.27 -34.48
CA VAL A 15 -1.71 25.15 -34.57
C VAL A 15 -1.04 23.83 -34.20
N VAL A 16 0.20 23.60 -34.65
CA VAL A 16 0.95 22.38 -34.30
C VAL A 16 1.28 22.33 -32.81
N ILE A 17 1.75 23.43 -32.23
CA ILE A 17 2.05 23.50 -30.78
C ILE A 17 0.78 23.35 -29.95
N GLY A 18 -0.30 24.04 -30.33
CA GLY A 18 -1.60 23.94 -29.64
C GLY A 18 -2.18 22.54 -29.72
N GLY A 19 -2.14 21.91 -30.90
CA GLY A 19 -2.57 20.52 -31.10
C GLY A 19 -1.74 19.54 -30.25
N ALA A 20 -0.42 19.70 -30.24
CA ALA A 20 0.47 18.88 -29.41
C ALA A 20 0.18 19.04 -27.91
N ALA A 21 -0.09 20.26 -27.44
CA ALA A 21 -0.44 20.52 -26.03
C ALA A 21 -1.77 19.86 -25.63
N ILE A 22 -2.78 19.91 -26.50
CA ILE A 22 -4.08 19.27 -26.26
C ILE A 22 -3.93 17.74 -26.22
N ILE A 23 -3.20 17.15 -27.16
CA ILE A 23 -2.94 15.71 -27.18
C ILE A 23 -2.15 15.28 -25.94
N ALA A 24 -1.14 16.06 -25.55
CA ALA A 24 -0.37 15.79 -24.34
C ALA A 24 -1.26 15.82 -23.09
N TRP A 25 -2.16 16.79 -22.98
CA TRP A 25 -3.06 16.93 -21.83
C TRP A 25 -4.12 15.82 -21.76
N LEU A 26 -4.74 15.47 -22.89
CA LEU A 26 -5.84 14.49 -22.92
C LEU A 26 -5.37 13.03 -22.91
N ALA A 27 -4.23 12.72 -23.53
CA ALA A 27 -3.80 11.33 -23.73
C ALA A 27 -2.52 10.97 -22.98
N VAL A 28 -1.53 11.86 -22.97
CA VAL A 28 -0.18 11.53 -22.46
C VAL A 28 -0.10 11.65 -20.94
N LEU A 29 -0.55 12.78 -20.37
CA LEU A 29 -0.47 13.02 -18.93
C LEU A 29 -1.21 11.96 -18.09
N PRO A 30 -2.47 11.58 -18.41
CA PRO A 30 -3.18 10.56 -17.65
C PRO A 30 -2.48 9.19 -17.75
N ALA A 31 -2.00 8.83 -18.94
CA ALA A 31 -1.30 7.57 -19.15
C ALA A 31 0.01 7.48 -18.35
N LEU A 32 0.78 8.57 -18.28
CA LEU A 32 1.99 8.64 -17.46
C LEU A 32 1.67 8.54 -15.98
N TYR A 33 0.61 9.19 -15.53
CA TYR A 33 0.17 9.17 -14.14
C TYR A 33 -0.22 7.76 -13.70
N THR A 34 -1.06 7.08 -14.47
CA THR A 34 -1.45 5.69 -14.24
C THR A 34 -0.26 4.76 -14.23
N ARG A 35 0.67 4.91 -15.18
CA ARG A 35 1.90 4.08 -15.23
C ARG A 35 2.71 4.22 -13.96
N ARG A 36 2.82 5.43 -13.39
CA ARG A 36 3.51 5.66 -12.12
C ARG A 36 2.79 5.00 -10.95
N LEU A 37 1.47 5.13 -10.86
CA LEU A 37 0.68 4.49 -9.81
C LEU A 37 0.78 2.96 -9.90
N ARG A 38 0.58 2.38 -11.08
CA ARG A 38 0.72 0.93 -11.29
C ARG A 38 2.14 0.44 -11.01
N ALA A 39 3.17 1.19 -11.39
CA ALA A 39 4.56 0.82 -11.08
C ALA A 39 4.86 0.89 -9.57
N ARG A 40 4.23 1.81 -8.84
CA ARG A 40 4.42 1.98 -7.39
C ARG A 40 3.63 0.96 -6.57
N PHE A 41 2.37 0.74 -6.92
CA PHE A 41 1.45 -0.10 -6.16
C PHE A 41 1.42 -1.56 -6.65
N GLY A 42 1.87 -1.85 -7.87
CA GLY A 42 1.80 -3.21 -8.41
C GLY A 42 0.38 -3.75 -8.34
N GLN A 43 0.20 -4.95 -7.78
CA GLN A 43 -1.09 -5.64 -7.63
C GLN A 43 -2.14 -4.84 -6.83
N GLU A 44 -1.71 -3.91 -5.97
CA GLU A 44 -2.63 -3.03 -5.24
C GLU A 44 -3.39 -2.07 -6.15
N TYR A 45 -2.84 -1.79 -7.34
CA TYR A 45 -3.54 -1.02 -8.35
C TYR A 45 -4.74 -1.80 -8.90
N GLU A 46 -4.55 -3.08 -9.24
CA GLU A 46 -5.61 -3.96 -9.70
C GLU A 46 -6.68 -4.17 -8.62
N GLN A 47 -6.29 -4.38 -7.37
CA GLN A 47 -7.24 -4.52 -6.26
C GLN A 47 -8.03 -3.23 -6.03
N ALA A 48 -7.40 -2.05 -6.15
CA ALA A 48 -8.11 -0.78 -6.06
C ALA A 48 -9.11 -0.59 -7.22
N LEU A 49 -8.76 -1.02 -8.44
CA LEU A 49 -9.69 -1.00 -9.57
C LEU A 49 -10.92 -1.88 -9.34
N GLU A 50 -10.72 -3.08 -8.81
CA GLU A 50 -11.82 -3.99 -8.48
C GLU A 50 -12.70 -3.43 -7.36
N ALA A 51 -12.10 -2.81 -6.34
CA ALA A 51 -12.81 -2.25 -5.20
C ALA A 51 -13.64 -1.01 -5.54
N HIS A 52 -13.13 -0.11 -6.38
CA HIS A 52 -13.80 1.16 -6.71
C HIS A 52 -14.66 1.07 -7.98
N GLY A 53 -14.43 0.09 -8.87
CA GLY A 53 -15.21 -0.13 -10.09
C GLY A 53 -14.97 0.87 -11.22
N ASP A 54 -14.36 2.03 -10.93
CA ASP A 54 -13.89 3.01 -11.91
C ASP A 54 -12.42 3.38 -11.67
N ARG A 55 -11.70 3.61 -12.78
CA ARG A 55 -10.28 3.95 -12.76
C ARG A 55 -9.98 5.30 -12.12
N ALA A 56 -10.81 6.31 -12.34
CA ALA A 56 -10.61 7.64 -11.79
C ALA A 56 -10.70 7.64 -10.25
N ASP A 57 -11.63 6.86 -9.70
CA ASP A 57 -11.80 6.76 -8.24
C ASP A 57 -10.69 5.92 -7.60
N ALA A 58 -10.30 4.80 -8.22
CA ALA A 58 -9.15 4.01 -7.79
C ALA A 58 -7.85 4.82 -7.80
N GLU A 59 -7.58 5.55 -8.88
CA GLU A 59 -6.38 6.39 -8.98
C GLU A 59 -6.40 7.55 -7.99
N ARG A 60 -7.57 8.16 -7.73
CA ARG A 60 -7.72 9.22 -6.72
C ARG A 60 -7.45 8.69 -5.31
N ASP A 61 -7.94 7.51 -4.96
CA ASP A 61 -7.66 6.86 -3.66
C ASP A 61 -6.16 6.59 -3.50
N LEU A 62 -5.52 5.93 -4.47
CA LEU A 62 -4.08 5.64 -4.43
C LEU A 62 -3.22 6.92 -4.38
N ALA A 63 -3.63 7.97 -5.10
CA ALA A 63 -3.02 9.28 -5.03
C ALA A 63 -3.13 9.92 -3.64
N GLY A 64 -4.31 9.80 -3.03
CA GLY A 64 -4.58 10.28 -1.67
C GLY A 64 -3.65 9.62 -0.66
N ARG A 65 -3.47 8.29 -0.76
CA ARG A 65 -2.53 7.53 0.09
C ARG A 65 -1.09 8.03 -0.06
N LEU A 66 -0.63 8.29 -1.29
CA LEU A 66 0.70 8.86 -1.54
C LEU A 66 0.86 10.26 -0.94
N SER A 67 -0.16 11.10 -1.04
CA SER A 67 -0.14 12.44 -0.45
C SER A 67 -0.05 12.37 1.07
N GLN A 68 -0.89 11.54 1.70
CA GLN A 68 -0.88 11.35 3.15
C GLN A 68 0.46 10.80 3.63
N ARG A 69 1.02 9.81 2.94
CA ARG A 69 2.34 9.26 3.27
C ARG A 69 3.46 10.30 3.20
N ARG A 70 3.37 11.26 2.27
CA ARG A 70 4.39 12.31 2.10
C ARG A 70 4.42 13.30 3.28
N ASP A 71 3.27 13.47 3.94
CA ASP A 71 3.14 14.36 5.10
C ASP A 71 3.42 13.63 6.43
N THR A 72 3.59 12.29 6.39
CA THR A 72 3.94 11.45 7.55
C THR A 72 5.43 11.11 7.54
N GLU A 73 6.16 11.43 8.60
CA GLU A 73 7.54 10.94 8.78
C GLU A 73 7.51 9.55 9.44
N LEU A 74 7.98 8.53 8.71
CA LEU A 74 8.16 7.19 9.27
C LEU A 74 9.64 6.97 9.63
N ARG A 75 9.87 6.32 10.76
CA ARG A 75 11.20 5.87 11.15
C ARG A 75 11.46 4.46 10.67
N SER A 76 12.73 4.12 10.51
CA SER A 76 13.16 2.73 10.33
C SER A 76 13.52 2.12 11.68
N PRO A 77 13.25 0.82 11.88
CA PRO A 77 13.62 0.15 13.12
C PRO A 77 15.15 0.08 13.25
N THR A 78 15.64 0.23 14.47
CA THR A 78 17.01 -0.09 14.86
C THR A 78 17.25 -1.59 14.81
N GLU A 79 18.51 -2.01 14.80
CA GLU A 79 18.83 -3.44 14.79
C GLU A 79 18.32 -4.17 16.03
N THR A 80 18.32 -3.50 17.18
CA THR A 80 17.74 -4.04 18.42
C THR A 80 16.22 -4.21 18.30
N GLU A 81 15.50 -3.18 17.82
CA GLU A 81 14.05 -3.26 17.59
C GLU A 81 13.72 -4.38 16.59
N ARG A 82 14.47 -4.53 15.49
CA ARG A 82 14.29 -5.65 14.54
C ARG A 82 14.43 -7.01 15.23
N ALA A 83 15.48 -7.18 16.04
CA ALA A 83 15.73 -8.44 16.75
C ALA A 83 14.62 -8.75 17.76
N ASP A 84 14.09 -7.74 18.44
CA ASP A 84 13.00 -7.89 19.40
C ASP A 84 11.68 -8.22 18.69
N TYR A 85 11.33 -7.54 17.59
CA TYR A 85 10.16 -7.89 16.79
C TYR A 85 10.26 -9.29 16.18
N ALA A 86 11.44 -9.69 15.71
CA ALA A 86 11.67 -11.04 15.19
C ALA A 86 11.49 -12.10 16.29
N ARG A 87 11.88 -11.81 17.54
CA ARG A 87 11.64 -12.68 18.69
C ARG A 87 10.14 -12.78 19.00
N SER A 88 9.44 -11.65 19.08
CA SER A 88 7.98 -11.64 19.30
C SER A 88 7.23 -12.38 18.18
N TRP A 89 7.68 -12.26 16.94
CA TRP A 89 7.12 -13.03 15.83
C TRP A 89 7.32 -14.54 16.01
N ALA A 90 8.51 -14.97 16.45
CA ALA A 90 8.80 -16.37 16.71
C ALA A 90 7.91 -16.95 17.83
N GLU A 91 7.64 -16.17 18.89
CA GLU A 91 6.73 -16.55 19.96
C GLU A 91 5.29 -16.75 19.45
N VAL A 92 4.80 -15.82 18.62
CA VAL A 92 3.49 -15.94 17.96
C VAL A 92 3.41 -17.20 17.10
N GLN A 93 4.46 -17.48 16.32
CA GLN A 93 4.48 -18.65 15.45
C GLN A 93 4.51 -19.96 16.24
N GLN A 94 5.26 -20.03 17.33
CA GLN A 94 5.32 -21.21 18.21
C GLN A 94 3.97 -21.49 18.86
N GLY A 95 3.26 -20.44 19.30
CA GLY A 95 1.93 -20.56 19.89
C GLY A 95 0.86 -21.09 18.91
N PHE A 96 1.10 -21.05 17.60
CA PHE A 96 0.09 -21.43 16.60
C PHE A 96 -0.32 -22.90 16.69
N VAL A 97 0.57 -23.78 17.17
CA VAL A 97 0.26 -25.20 17.32
C VAL A 97 -0.76 -25.43 18.43
N ASP A 98 -0.65 -24.67 19.52
CA ASP A 98 -1.47 -24.84 20.72
C ASP A 98 -2.73 -23.96 20.69
N ASP A 99 -2.62 -22.72 20.23
CA ASP A 99 -3.71 -21.77 20.06
C ASP A 99 -3.58 -21.02 18.71
N PRO A 100 -4.07 -21.63 17.61
CA PRO A 100 -4.07 -21.02 16.28
C PRO A 100 -4.74 -19.64 16.25
N VAL A 101 -5.88 -19.50 16.93
CA VAL A 101 -6.68 -18.27 16.90
C VAL A 101 -6.01 -17.16 17.71
N GLY A 102 -5.52 -17.48 18.91
CA GLY A 102 -4.71 -16.56 19.72
C GLY A 102 -3.46 -16.11 18.99
N SER A 103 -2.84 -16.99 18.22
CA SER A 103 -1.66 -16.66 17.41
C SER A 103 -1.97 -15.69 16.27
N ILE A 104 -3.13 -15.80 15.60
CA ILE A 104 -3.57 -14.80 14.63
C ILE A 104 -3.83 -13.44 15.30
N ARG A 105 -4.44 -13.43 16.49
CA ARG A 105 -4.61 -12.18 17.26
C ARG A 105 -3.27 -11.58 17.68
N GLY A 106 -2.31 -12.42 18.09
CA GLY A 106 -0.95 -12.01 18.43
C GLY A 106 -0.19 -11.46 17.24
N ALA A 107 -0.30 -12.09 16.07
CA ALA A 107 0.30 -11.64 14.81
C ALA A 107 -0.20 -10.26 14.41
N ARG A 108 -1.52 -10.05 14.51
CA ARG A 108 -2.14 -8.74 14.32
C ARG A 108 -1.63 -7.71 15.32
N GLY A 109 -1.66 -8.04 16.62
CA GLY A 109 -1.20 -7.15 17.67
C GLY A 109 0.27 -6.74 17.50
N LEU A 110 1.14 -7.67 17.13
CA LEU A 110 2.54 -7.38 16.82
C LEU A 110 2.66 -6.45 15.60
N THR A 111 1.90 -6.70 14.54
CA THR A 111 1.88 -5.82 13.36
C THR A 111 1.44 -4.40 13.75
N ASP A 112 0.42 -4.28 14.59
CA ASP A 112 -0.08 -2.99 15.10
C ASP A 112 0.99 -2.25 15.91
N THR A 113 1.68 -2.96 16.80
CA THR A 113 2.80 -2.42 17.60
C THR A 113 3.91 -1.91 16.69
N ILE A 114 4.37 -2.72 15.73
CA ILE A 114 5.43 -2.31 14.81
C ILE A 114 4.99 -1.08 14.01
N MET A 115 3.78 -1.07 13.46
CA MET A 115 3.26 0.08 12.72
C MET A 115 3.30 1.36 13.57
N ARG A 116 2.83 1.30 14.82
CA ARG A 116 2.86 2.44 15.74
C ARG A 116 4.29 2.89 16.04
N ASP A 117 5.18 1.96 16.33
CA ASP A 117 6.57 2.25 16.65
C ASP A 117 7.31 2.87 15.46
N LEU A 118 6.94 2.51 14.22
CA LEU A 118 7.48 3.10 13.00
C LEU A 118 6.85 4.46 12.63
N GLY A 119 5.80 4.89 13.36
CA GLY A 119 5.15 6.19 13.16
C GLY A 119 4.00 6.17 12.15
N TYR A 120 3.47 5.00 11.79
CA TYR A 120 2.24 4.94 10.99
C TYR A 120 1.08 5.55 11.79
N PRO A 121 0.17 6.29 11.13
CA PRO A 121 -0.97 6.91 11.80
C PRO A 121 -1.81 5.84 12.49
N ASP A 122 -2.15 6.07 13.77
CA ASP A 122 -3.16 5.28 14.44
C ASP A 122 -4.48 5.47 13.66
N GLY A 123 -4.96 4.39 13.03
CA GLY A 123 -6.23 4.41 12.31
C GLY A 123 -7.38 4.81 13.23
N PRO A 124 -8.53 5.24 12.69
CA PRO A 124 -9.66 5.66 13.51
C PRO A 124 -10.06 4.53 14.45
N VAL A 125 -10.02 4.82 15.75
CA VAL A 125 -10.45 3.92 16.82
C VAL A 125 -11.94 3.65 16.60
N SER A 126 -12.31 2.38 16.44
CA SER A 126 -13.72 1.99 16.42
C SER A 126 -14.38 2.45 17.72
N GLU A 127 -15.61 2.97 17.67
CA GLU A 127 -16.34 3.49 18.85
C GLU A 127 -16.39 2.47 20.00
N ASP A 128 -16.40 1.18 19.66
CA ASP A 128 -16.44 0.07 20.62
C ASP A 128 -15.07 -0.40 21.12
N GLY A 129 -13.96 0.20 20.69
CA GLY A 129 -12.58 -0.18 21.05
C GLY A 129 -12.12 -1.54 20.49
N VAL A 130 -13.03 -2.34 19.94
CA VAL A 130 -12.73 -3.63 19.32
C VAL A 130 -12.02 -3.42 17.99
N HIS A 131 -10.79 -3.93 17.92
CA HIS A 131 -10.03 -3.99 16.68
C HIS A 131 -10.55 -5.15 15.85
N ASP A 132 -11.65 -4.94 15.13
CA ASP A 132 -12.20 -5.91 14.19
C ASP A 132 -11.37 -5.95 12.90
N ASP A 133 -11.52 -7.00 12.10
CA ASP A 133 -10.71 -7.18 10.90
C ASP A 133 -10.84 -5.97 9.96
N ALA A 134 -12.03 -5.35 9.85
CA ALA A 134 -12.27 -4.16 9.02
C ALA A 134 -11.45 -2.93 9.46
N SER A 135 -11.12 -2.82 10.75
CA SER A 135 -10.28 -1.75 11.28
C SER A 135 -8.82 -1.90 10.85
N PHE A 136 -8.32 -3.13 10.71
CA PHE A 136 -6.96 -3.37 10.20
C PHE A 136 -6.86 -3.05 8.71
N GLU A 137 -7.91 -3.33 7.92
CA GLU A 137 -7.94 -2.99 6.49
C GLU A 137 -7.72 -1.49 6.24
N ARG A 138 -8.23 -0.62 7.12
CA ARG A 138 -7.96 0.82 7.04
C ARG A 138 -6.47 1.13 7.20
N ARG A 139 -5.80 0.48 8.16
CA ARG A 139 -4.34 0.62 8.37
C ARG A 139 -3.52 0.00 7.24
N ALA A 140 -3.99 -1.09 6.65
CA ALA A 140 -3.36 -1.71 5.49
C ALA A 140 -3.27 -0.74 4.29
N ARG A 141 -4.16 0.28 4.20
CA ARG A 141 -4.05 1.33 3.18
C ARG A 141 -2.78 2.16 3.31
N ASP A 142 -2.42 2.58 4.53
CA ASP A 142 -1.19 3.35 4.74
C ASP A 142 0.04 2.51 4.42
N LEU A 143 0.00 1.23 4.81
CA LEU A 143 1.07 0.28 4.54
C LEU A 143 1.27 -0.01 3.04
N SER A 144 0.18 0.02 2.24
CA SER A 144 0.24 -0.28 0.80
C SER A 144 1.13 0.68 0.00
N VAL A 145 1.44 1.85 0.55
CA VAL A 145 2.30 2.85 -0.10
C VAL A 145 3.79 2.48 -0.04
N ASP A 146 4.19 1.84 1.07
CA ASP A 146 5.57 1.46 1.34
C ASP A 146 5.82 -0.03 1.08
N HIS A 147 4.81 -0.87 1.30
CA HIS A 147 4.88 -2.33 1.20
C HIS A 147 3.71 -2.92 0.39
N PRO A 148 3.52 -2.50 -0.87
CA PRO A 148 2.38 -2.90 -1.70
C PRO A 148 2.24 -4.42 -1.83
N ASP A 149 3.35 -5.12 -2.05
CA ASP A 149 3.33 -6.58 -2.24
C ASP A 149 2.95 -7.34 -0.96
N ALA A 150 3.31 -6.83 0.22
CA ALA A 150 2.95 -7.45 1.49
C ALA A 150 1.45 -7.26 1.76
N VAL A 151 0.93 -6.07 1.48
CA VAL A 151 -0.50 -5.78 1.64
C VAL A 151 -1.35 -6.56 0.63
N ALA A 152 -0.89 -6.70 -0.62
CA ALA A 152 -1.62 -7.46 -1.63
C ALA A 152 -1.84 -8.92 -1.20
N ARG A 153 -0.82 -9.54 -0.59
CA ARG A 153 -0.91 -10.91 -0.03
C ARG A 153 -1.88 -10.97 1.15
N TYR A 154 -1.82 -9.99 2.06
CA TYR A 154 -2.77 -9.89 3.15
C TYR A 154 -4.22 -9.78 2.67
N ARG A 155 -4.48 -8.90 1.70
CA ARG A 155 -5.81 -8.71 1.10
C ARG A 155 -6.29 -9.96 0.37
N ALA A 156 -5.40 -10.69 -0.30
CA ALA A 156 -5.75 -11.96 -0.94
C ALA A 156 -6.18 -13.02 0.09
N ALA A 157 -5.43 -13.17 1.20
CA ALA A 157 -5.82 -14.07 2.29
C ALA A 157 -7.15 -13.66 2.91
N ARG A 158 -7.39 -12.36 3.09
CA ARG A 158 -8.66 -11.83 3.59
C ARG A 158 -9.83 -12.14 2.66
N ALA A 159 -9.67 -11.88 1.37
CA ALA A 159 -10.71 -12.12 0.35
C ALA A 159 -11.07 -13.61 0.23
N ALA A 160 -10.09 -14.50 0.47
CA ALA A 160 -10.31 -15.94 0.56
C ALA A 160 -11.05 -16.39 1.84
N GLY A 161 -11.36 -15.47 2.76
CA GLY A 161 -12.07 -15.76 4.00
C GLY A 161 -11.16 -16.19 5.16
N HIS A 162 -9.84 -16.26 4.96
CA HIS A 162 -8.92 -16.84 5.94
C HIS A 162 -8.81 -16.05 7.26
N LEU A 163 -9.25 -14.79 7.25
CA LEU A 163 -9.21 -13.88 8.39
C LEU A 163 -10.60 -13.65 9.03
N ALA A 164 -11.66 -14.27 8.50
CA ALA A 164 -13.02 -14.11 9.03
C ALA A 164 -13.21 -14.90 10.34
N GLU A 165 -13.87 -14.30 11.33
CA GLU A 165 -14.10 -14.95 12.63
C GLU A 165 -14.91 -16.26 12.53
N ALA A 166 -15.83 -16.34 11.56
CA ALA A 166 -16.66 -17.52 11.33
C ALA A 166 -15.87 -18.72 10.78
N ASP A 167 -14.68 -18.50 10.21
CA ASP A 167 -13.92 -19.52 9.47
C ASP A 167 -12.67 -20.01 10.24
N GLN A 168 -12.55 -19.61 11.51
CA GLN A 168 -11.52 -20.05 12.45
C GLN A 168 -11.60 -21.54 12.82
N THR A 169 -12.53 -22.30 12.22
CA THR A 169 -12.66 -23.75 12.39
C THR A 169 -11.77 -24.55 11.43
N ALA A 170 -11.29 -23.95 10.33
CA ALA A 170 -10.37 -24.59 9.40
C ALA A 170 -8.91 -24.18 9.71
N THR A 171 -8.12 -25.12 10.25
CA THR A 171 -6.71 -24.88 10.59
C THR A 171 -5.85 -24.41 9.41
N GLU A 172 -6.19 -24.83 8.19
CA GLU A 172 -5.47 -24.41 6.97
C GLU A 172 -5.67 -22.92 6.67
N ASN A 173 -6.89 -22.41 6.84
CA ASN A 173 -7.20 -21.00 6.66
C ASN A 173 -6.42 -20.16 7.68
N LEU A 174 -6.32 -20.63 8.93
CA LEU A 174 -5.51 -19.98 9.96
C LEU A 174 -4.01 -20.01 9.63
N ARG A 175 -3.52 -21.08 8.99
CA ARG A 175 -2.12 -21.14 8.55
C ARG A 175 -1.83 -20.08 7.48
N GLU A 176 -2.69 -19.98 6.48
CA GLU A 176 -2.56 -18.97 5.42
C GLU A 176 -2.68 -17.55 5.97
N ALA A 177 -3.57 -17.31 6.93
CA ALA A 177 -3.64 -16.05 7.67
C ALA A 177 -2.34 -15.72 8.39
N LEU A 178 -1.70 -16.69 9.06
CA LEU A 178 -0.42 -16.48 9.72
C LEU A 178 0.68 -16.14 8.72
N ILE A 179 0.71 -16.79 7.56
CA ILE A 179 1.65 -16.49 6.47
C ILE A 179 1.43 -15.07 5.94
N ALA A 180 0.18 -14.63 5.79
CA ALA A 180 -0.13 -13.26 5.40
C ALA A 180 0.41 -12.23 6.40
N TYR A 181 0.20 -12.43 7.70
CA TYR A 181 0.77 -11.56 8.74
C TYR A 181 2.29 -11.61 8.78
N ARG A 182 2.90 -12.78 8.53
CA ARG A 182 4.35 -12.91 8.43
C ARG A 182 4.92 -11.97 7.38
N GLY A 183 4.30 -11.94 6.19
CA GLY A 183 4.72 -11.07 5.10
C GLY A 183 4.66 -9.58 5.49
N LEU A 184 3.66 -9.18 6.27
CA LEU A 184 3.54 -7.81 6.78
C LEU A 184 4.65 -7.48 7.79
N VAL A 185 4.88 -8.38 8.77
CA VAL A 185 5.91 -8.22 9.79
C VAL A 185 7.30 -8.17 9.15
N GLU A 186 7.61 -9.10 8.26
CA GLU A 186 8.87 -9.13 7.52
C GLU A 186 9.09 -7.87 6.68
N ALA A 187 8.03 -7.34 6.06
CA ALA A 187 8.12 -6.10 5.29
C ALA A 187 8.43 -4.89 6.21
N LEU A 188 7.77 -4.80 7.36
CA LEU A 188 7.96 -3.72 8.32
C LEU A 188 9.34 -3.73 8.99
N ILE A 189 9.87 -4.92 9.34
CA ILE A 189 11.21 -5.03 9.96
C ILE A 189 12.34 -4.99 8.92
N GLY A 190 12.07 -5.53 7.72
CA GLY A 190 13.04 -5.81 6.68
C GLY A 190 13.25 -4.68 5.68
N ALA A 191 12.45 -3.60 5.75
CA ALA A 191 12.81 -2.36 5.10
C ALA A 191 14.05 -1.76 5.79
N GLU A 192 15.22 -2.23 5.35
CA GLU A 192 16.34 -1.32 5.18
C GLU A 192 15.79 -0.12 4.41
N THR A 193 15.88 1.05 5.03
CA THR A 193 15.77 2.31 4.30
C THR A 193 16.55 2.11 3.00
N THR A 194 15.89 2.20 1.84
CA THR A 194 16.57 2.57 0.60
C THR A 194 17.14 3.95 0.86
N ARG A 195 18.30 3.94 1.52
CA ARG A 195 19.04 5.07 2.05
C ARG A 195 19.55 5.83 0.85
N GLY A 196 19.03 7.03 0.66
CA GLY A 196 19.67 8.16 -0.02
C GLY A 196 20.85 7.81 -0.93
N ALA A 197 20.60 7.11 -2.02
CA ALA A 197 21.51 6.98 -3.13
C ALA A 197 20.77 7.51 -4.35
N GLN A 198 21.27 8.62 -4.89
CA GLN A 198 20.83 9.32 -6.09
C GLN A 198 19.72 10.37 -5.90
N VAL A 199 20.07 11.49 -5.27
CA VAL A 199 20.16 12.77 -5.99
C VAL A 199 21.28 13.58 -5.34
N GLU A 200 22.48 13.50 -5.92
CA GLU A 200 23.47 14.59 -5.89
C GLU A 200 23.60 15.08 -7.33
#